data_AF-A0CLI8-F1
#
_entry.id   AF-A0CLI8-F1
#
_cell.length_a   1.000
_cell.length_b   1.000
_cell.length_c   1.000
_cell.angle_alpha   90.00
_cell.angle_beta   90.00
_cell.angle_gamma   90.00
#
_symmetry.space_group_name_H-M   'P 1'
#
loop_
_entity.id
_entity.type
_entity.pdbx_description
1 polymer ?
#
loop_
_entity_poly.entity_id
_entity_poly.type
_entity_poly.pdbx_seq_one_letter_code
_entity_poly.pdbx_strand_id
1 'polypeptide(L)'
;MNSLQLSEFSNRVFDRYDKNHSGFIEKDELNTLLYNLAMEMNSQQPTKKEIDYMLSYLDTNNDSKISRTEFQRLGELMVKVLGNK
;
A
#
# COMPACT_ATOMS: atom_id res chain seq x y z
N MET A 1 4.88 15.50 8.31
CA MET A 1 3.55 14.86 8.26
C MET A 1 3.31 14.24 9.63
N ASN A 2 2.24 14.62 10.33
CA ASN A 2 1.95 14.10 11.68
C ASN A 2 1.23 12.75 11.60
N SER A 3 1.31 11.92 12.64
CA SER A 3 0.75 10.54 12.66
C SER A 3 -0.74 10.48 12.31
N LEU A 4 -1.53 11.47 12.74
CA LEU A 4 -2.96 11.58 12.41
C LEU A 4 -3.24 11.83 10.93
N GLN A 5 -2.42 12.63 10.25
CA GLN A 5 -2.63 12.88 8.82
C GLN A 5 -2.22 11.67 7.97
N LEU A 6 -1.26 10.90 8.45
CA LEU A 6 -0.84 9.67 7.80
C LEU A 6 -1.89 8.57 7.93
N SER A 7 -2.48 8.39 9.12
CA SER A 7 -3.56 7.42 9.30
C SER A 7 -4.80 7.75 8.46
N GLU A 8 -5.19 9.03 8.38
CA GLU A 8 -6.28 9.46 7.51
C GLU A 8 -5.96 9.29 6.03
N PHE A 9 -4.74 9.60 5.61
CA PHE A 9 -4.30 9.37 4.25
C PHE A 9 -4.34 7.88 3.90
N SER A 10 -3.73 7.03 4.74
CA SER A 10 -3.75 5.58 4.57
C SER A 10 -5.16 5.02 4.51
N ASN A 11 -6.08 5.48 5.36
CA ASN A 11 -7.49 5.04 5.32
C ASN A 11 -8.19 5.48 4.02
N ARG A 12 -8.01 6.73 3.59
CA ARG A 12 -8.61 7.21 2.33
C ARG A 12 -8.07 6.49 1.11
N VAL A 13 -6.77 6.18 1.11
CA VAL A 13 -6.14 5.40 0.05
C VAL A 13 -6.67 3.97 0.09
N PHE A 14 -6.72 3.33 1.26
CA PHE A 14 -7.29 2.00 1.44
C PHE A 14 -8.71 1.91 0.87
N ASP A 15 -9.60 2.82 1.27
CA ASP A 15 -11.00 2.84 0.83
C ASP A 15 -11.14 3.08 -0.69
N ARG A 16 -10.17 3.76 -1.30
CA ARG A 16 -10.14 3.96 -2.76
C ARG A 16 -9.76 2.69 -3.52
N TYR A 17 -8.91 1.85 -2.93
CA TYR A 17 -8.35 0.67 -3.60
C TYR A 17 -9.06 -0.63 -3.24
N ASP A 18 -9.72 -0.71 -2.07
CA ASP A 18 -10.66 -1.78 -1.67
C ASP A 18 -11.96 -1.65 -2.48
N LYS A 19 -11.88 -2.00 -3.77
CA LYS A 19 -12.95 -1.84 -4.76
C LYS A 19 -14.11 -2.79 -4.50
N ASN A 20 -13.80 -3.96 -3.97
CA ASN A 20 -14.81 -4.96 -3.62
C ASN A 20 -15.40 -4.75 -2.22
N HIS A 21 -14.92 -3.74 -1.47
CA HIS A 21 -15.31 -3.45 -0.09
C HIS A 21 -15.19 -4.67 0.82
N SER A 22 -14.20 -5.51 0.56
CA SER A 22 -13.92 -6.70 1.36
C SER A 22 -13.35 -6.34 2.73
N GLY A 23 -12.85 -5.11 2.90
CA GLY A 23 -12.11 -4.69 4.08
C GLY A 23 -10.63 -5.10 4.05
N PHE A 24 -10.17 -5.63 2.92
CA PHE A 24 -8.80 -6.06 2.66
C PHE A 24 -8.37 -5.57 1.27
N ILE A 25 -7.08 -5.28 1.11
CA ILE A 25 -6.49 -5.06 -0.22
C ILE A 25 -5.98 -6.40 -0.70
N GLU A 26 -6.61 -6.92 -1.76
CA GLU A 26 -6.20 -8.15 -2.41
C GLU A 26 -5.08 -7.90 -3.42
N LYS A 27 -4.44 -8.97 -3.91
CA LYS A 27 -3.30 -8.88 -4.84
C LYS A 27 -3.57 -8.02 -6.08
N ASP A 28 -4.77 -8.13 -6.66
CA ASP A 28 -5.14 -7.34 -7.85
C ASP A 28 -5.34 -5.85 -7.54
N GLU A 29 -5.82 -5.54 -6.34
CA GLU A 29 -5.99 -4.18 -5.85
C GLU A 29 -4.65 -3.55 -5.48
N LEU A 30 -3.75 -4.33 -4.83
CA LEU A 30 -2.38 -3.93 -4.54
C LEU A 30 -1.61 -3.64 -5.83
N ASN A 31 -1.78 -4.47 -6.86
CA ASN A 31 -1.17 -4.25 -8.17
C ASN A 31 -1.61 -2.89 -8.74
N THR A 32 -2.93 -2.61 -8.74
CA THR A 32 -3.46 -1.32 -9.20
C THR A 32 -2.89 -0.15 -8.40
N LEU A 33 -2.78 -0.30 -7.09
CA LEU A 33 -2.23 0.71 -6.18
C LEU A 33 -0.77 1.02 -6.50
N LEU A 34 0.07 0.00 -6.60
CA LEU A 34 1.49 0.18 -6.87
C LEU A 34 1.75 0.75 -8.28
N TYR A 35 0.93 0.38 -9.26
CA TYR A 35 0.96 0.99 -10.60
C TYR A 35 0.65 2.49 -10.56
N ASN A 36 -0.44 2.88 -9.90
CA ASN A 36 -0.82 4.28 -9.78
C ASN A 36 0.24 5.08 -9.02
N LEU A 37 0.80 4.51 -7.95
CA LEU A 37 1.85 5.15 -7.17
C LEU A 37 3.14 5.35 -7.98
N ALA A 38 3.53 4.35 -8.77
CA ALA A 38 4.67 4.45 -9.68
C ALA A 38 4.46 5.56 -10.72
N MET A 39 3.24 5.69 -11.26
CA MET A 39 2.89 6.77 -12.19
C MET A 39 2.95 8.15 -11.51
N GLU A 40 2.38 8.30 -10.32
CA GLU A 40 2.45 9.57 -9.56
C GLU A 40 3.89 9.98 -9.22
N MET A 41 4.75 8.99 -8.95
CA MET A 41 6.16 9.21 -8.63
C MET A 41 7.07 9.34 -9.86
N ASN A 42 6.53 9.25 -11.10
CA ASN A 42 7.32 9.13 -12.33
C ASN A 42 8.41 8.04 -12.25
N SER A 43 8.09 6.94 -11.57
CA SER A 43 8.96 5.77 -11.39
C SER A 43 8.56 4.64 -12.34
N GLN A 44 9.44 3.65 -12.48
CA GLN A 44 9.12 2.44 -13.25
C GLN A 44 7.95 1.67 -12.64
N GLN A 45 7.12 1.12 -13.52
CA GLN A 45 6.01 0.25 -13.09
C GLN A 45 6.55 -1.00 -12.41
N PRO A 46 5.95 -1.40 -11.29
CA PRO A 46 6.39 -2.57 -10.55
C PRO A 46 6.13 -3.84 -11.37
N THR A 47 7.10 -4.74 -11.35
CA THR A 47 6.98 -6.08 -11.92
C THR A 47 6.13 -6.98 -11.01
N LYS A 48 5.56 -8.05 -11.57
CA LYS A 48 4.81 -9.05 -10.78
C LYS A 48 5.61 -9.58 -9.58
N LYS A 49 6.93 -9.76 -9.73
CA LYS A 49 7.81 -10.22 -8.66
C LYS A 49 7.94 -9.20 -7.53
N GLU A 50 8.04 -7.91 -7.86
CA GLU A 50 8.12 -6.83 -6.86
C GLU A 50 6.79 -6.66 -6.13
N ILE A 51 5.67 -6.84 -6.82
CA ILE A 51 4.33 -6.85 -6.22
C ILE A 51 4.20 -8.04 -5.26
N ASP A 52 4.61 -9.24 -5.67
CA ASP A 52 4.58 -10.43 -4.82
C ASP A 52 5.50 -10.28 -3.61
N TYR A 53 6.69 -9.69 -3.80
CA TYR A 53 7.59 -9.38 -2.70
C TYR A 53 6.98 -8.37 -1.73
N MET A 54 6.42 -7.27 -2.24
CA MET A 54 5.71 -6.27 -1.42
C MET A 54 4.54 -6.88 -0.67
N LEU A 55 3.72 -7.72 -1.34
CA LEU A 55 2.62 -8.43 -0.71
C LEU A 55 3.15 -9.26 0.45
N SER A 56 4.13 -10.13 0.21
CA SER A 56 4.73 -10.99 1.25
C SER A 56 5.41 -10.21 2.40
N TYR A 57 5.90 -9.01 2.10
CA TYR A 57 6.56 -8.16 3.09
C TYR A 57 5.56 -7.49 4.03
N LEU A 58 4.35 -7.19 3.53
CA LEU A 58 3.31 -6.47 4.26
C LEU A 58 2.28 -7.41 4.90
N ASP A 59 1.97 -8.52 4.23
CA ASP A 59 1.13 -9.62 4.68
C ASP A 59 1.83 -10.35 5.83
N THR A 60 1.64 -9.83 7.03
CA THR A 60 2.34 -10.32 8.22
C THR A 60 1.65 -11.55 8.78
N ASN A 61 0.34 -11.66 8.54
CA ASN A 61 -0.49 -12.78 8.97
C ASN A 61 -0.55 -13.93 7.94
N ASN A 62 0.06 -13.75 6.76
CA ASN A 62 0.10 -14.68 5.63
C ASN A 62 -1.30 -15.10 5.12
N ASP A 63 -2.28 -14.20 5.17
CA ASP A 63 -3.63 -14.44 4.65
C ASP A 63 -3.75 -14.14 3.14
N SER A 64 -2.63 -13.77 2.49
CA SER A 64 -2.52 -13.35 1.08
C SER A 64 -3.29 -12.06 0.77
N LYS A 65 -3.65 -11.29 1.79
CA LYS A 65 -4.34 -10.02 1.70
C LYS A 65 -3.66 -9.01 2.62
N ILE A 66 -4.01 -7.74 2.45
CA ILE A 66 -3.47 -6.66 3.28
C ILE A 66 -4.62 -6.05 4.06
N SER A 67 -4.59 -6.21 5.38
CA SER A 67 -5.53 -5.55 6.29
C SER A 67 -5.23 -4.05 6.40
N ARG A 68 -6.20 -3.28 6.91
CA ARG A 68 -6.03 -1.83 7.18
C ARG A 68 -4.81 -1.53 8.06
N THR A 69 -4.55 -2.40 9.03
CA THR A 69 -3.42 -2.27 9.97
C THR A 69 -2.08 -2.47 9.25
N GLU A 70 -2.00 -3.47 8.37
CA GLU A 70 -0.81 -3.73 7.56
C GLU A 70 -0.58 -2.62 6.54
N PHE A 71 -1.67 -2.09 5.96
CA PHE A 71 -1.60 -0.97 5.03
C PHE A 71 -1.12 0.35 5.66
N GLN A 72 -1.54 0.66 6.90
CA GLN A 72 -1.00 1.82 7.63
C GLN A 72 0.51 1.74 7.82
N ARG A 73 1.01 0.51 8.09
CA ARG A 73 2.44 0.26 8.26
C ARG A 73 3.23 0.53 6.98
N LEU A 74 2.66 0.23 5.80
CA LEU A 74 3.22 0.64 4.51
C LEU A 74 3.31 2.17 4.40
N GLY A 75 2.23 2.89 4.70
CA GLY A 75 2.22 4.36 4.67
C GLY A 75 3.34 4.97 5.53
N GLU A 76 3.55 4.42 6.73
CA GLU A 76 4.65 4.82 7.61
C GLU A 76 6.04 4.54 7.05
N LEU A 77 6.25 3.36 6.44
CA LEU A 77 7.49 3.01 5.76
C LEU A 77 7.78 3.95 4.60
N MET A 78 6.78 4.20 3.75
CA MET A 78 6.90 5.08 2.58
C MET A 78 7.22 6.52 2.99
N VAL A 79 6.58 7.04 4.04
CA VAL A 79 6.89 8.38 4.58
C VAL A 79 8.29 8.43 5.19
N LYS A 80 8.74 7.38 5.88
CA LYS A 80 10.11 7.32 6.41
C LYS A 80 11.17 7.23 5.32
N VAL A 81 10.90 6.50 4.23
CA VAL A 81 11.83 6.33 3.11
C VAL A 81 11.87 7.58 2.22
N LEU A 82 10.72 8.20 1.94
CA LEU A 82 10.61 9.36 1.05
C LEU A 82 10.79 10.71 1.78
N GLY A 83 10.49 10.76 3.08
CA GLY A 83 10.60 11.97 3.92
C GLY A 83 11.99 12.20 4.50
N ASN A 84 12.97 11.33 4.22
CA ASN A 84 14.36 11.52 4.63
C ASN A 84 15.21 12.20 3.54
N LYS A 85 14.64 13.22 2.91
CA LYS A 85 15.33 14.18 2.03
C LYS A 85 15.28 15.57 2.65
#